data_AF-A0A7V4U410-F1
#
_entry.id   AF-A0A7V4U410-F1
#
_cell.length_a   1.000
_cell.length_b   1.000
_cell.length_c   1.000
_cell.angle_alpha   90.00
_cell.angle_beta   90.00
_cell.angle_gamma   90.00
#
_symmetry.space_group_name_H-M   'P 1'
#
loop_
_entity.id
_entity.type
_entity.pdbx_description
1 polymer ?
#
loop_
_entity_poly.entity_id
_entity_poly.type
_entity_poly.pdbx_seq_one_letter_code
_entity_poly.pdbx_strand_id
1 'polypeptide(L)'
;MNDATALIEEGIKNTNNDEKRKKYRKWLADMAENPDSIFLTYFGGRKSAGLVDKLRDLDKVINNLKINSVFVFPIEEVKKSLSELNKLNNEIWDIVKRYVPNLYSFDPKKWRTLNDSISEKRIMAQRWSILCIVPKNEEISQIAMAMKIIHKSSREYQQSDFDEYEKLIRDYVTIHDKISQLKKDINEKIDNYLKKINKSPSISS
;
A
#
# COMPACT_ATOMS: atom_id res chain seq x y z
N MET A 1 36.69 14.09 -24.27
CA MET A 1 35.70 13.59 -23.29
C MET A 1 34.32 13.94 -23.83
N ASN A 2 33.85 13.40 -24.96
CA ASN A 2 33.55 12.04 -25.41
C ASN A 2 32.03 11.81 -25.38
N ASP A 3 31.33 12.40 -26.37
CA ASP A 3 29.91 12.17 -26.66
C ASP A 3 29.55 10.69 -26.81
N ALA A 4 30.50 9.87 -27.28
CA ALA A 4 30.33 8.42 -27.36
C ALA A 4 30.16 7.76 -25.98
N THR A 5 30.81 8.28 -24.93
CA THR A 5 30.69 7.75 -23.57
C THR A 5 29.33 8.11 -22.97
N ALA A 6 28.83 9.32 -23.24
CA ALA A 6 27.49 9.75 -22.82
C ALA A 6 26.39 8.92 -23.51
N LEU A 7 26.51 8.66 -24.82
CA LEU A 7 25.56 7.83 -25.57
C LEU A 7 25.55 6.36 -25.10
N ILE A 8 26.72 5.81 -24.73
CA ILE A 8 26.83 4.47 -24.17
C ILE A 8 26.20 4.41 -22.77
N GLU A 9 26.44 5.43 -21.92
CA GLU A 9 25.83 5.49 -20.58
C GLU A 9 24.31 5.69 -20.63
N GLU A 10 23.80 6.51 -21.55
CA GLU A 10 22.37 6.66 -21.80
C GLU A 10 21.74 5.39 -22.37
N GLY A 11 22.43 4.73 -23.31
CA GLY A 11 22.04 3.41 -23.84
C GLY A 11 21.92 2.37 -22.73
N ILE A 12 22.95 2.22 -21.88
CA ILE A 12 22.98 1.26 -20.77
C ILE A 12 21.89 1.58 -19.71
N LYS A 13 21.67 2.86 -19.38
CA LYS A 13 20.60 3.29 -18.46
C LYS A 13 19.21 2.99 -19.04
N ASN A 14 19.01 3.18 -20.34
CA ASN A 14 17.74 2.91 -21.01
C ASN A 14 17.43 1.40 -21.06
N THR A 15 18.40 0.54 -21.41
CA THR A 15 18.20 -0.91 -21.42
C THR A 15 17.82 -1.45 -20.03
N ASN A 16 18.45 -0.95 -18.97
CA ASN A 16 18.15 -1.35 -17.59
C ASN A 16 16.74 -0.92 -17.16
N ASN A 17 16.26 0.24 -17.63
CA ASN A 17 14.89 0.69 -17.37
C ASN A 17 13.85 -0.16 -18.10
N ASP A 18 14.12 -0.56 -19.34
CA ASP A 18 13.19 -1.37 -20.12
C ASP A 18 13.10 -2.81 -19.62
N GLU A 19 14.21 -3.40 -19.15
CA GLU A 19 14.19 -4.70 -18.47
C GLU A 19 13.39 -4.66 -17.17
N LYS A 20 13.57 -3.61 -16.34
CA LYS A 20 12.78 -3.41 -15.12
C LYS A 20 11.29 -3.28 -15.43
N ARG A 21 10.94 -2.52 -16.47
CA ARG A 21 9.55 -2.38 -16.94
C ARG A 21 8.99 -3.72 -17.40
N LYS A 22 9.73 -4.49 -18.21
CA LYS A 22 9.32 -5.81 -18.69
C LYS A 22 9.10 -6.79 -17.54
N LYS A 23 10.02 -6.81 -16.57
CA LYS A 23 9.91 -7.63 -15.35
C LYS A 23 8.68 -7.23 -14.52
N TYR A 24 8.45 -5.93 -14.35
CA TYR A 24 7.28 -5.43 -13.64
C TYR A 24 5.97 -5.80 -14.35
N ARG A 25 5.92 -5.69 -15.68
CA ARG A 25 4.75 -6.07 -16.48
C ARG A 25 4.46 -7.56 -16.39
N LYS A 26 5.49 -8.40 -16.46
CA LYS A 26 5.36 -9.84 -16.24
C LYS A 26 4.80 -10.11 -14.85
N TRP A 27 5.37 -9.48 -13.82
CA TRP A 27 4.88 -9.62 -12.45
C TRP A 27 3.41 -9.19 -12.30
N LEU A 28 2.99 -8.08 -12.93
CA LEU A 28 1.56 -7.68 -12.93
C LEU A 28 0.66 -8.73 -13.58
N ALA A 29 1.09 -9.32 -14.70
CA ALA A 29 0.33 -10.39 -15.36
C ALA A 29 0.21 -11.62 -14.44
N ASP A 30 1.30 -12.03 -13.78
CA ASP A 30 1.30 -13.15 -12.84
C ASP A 30 0.39 -12.84 -11.62
N MET A 31 0.41 -11.60 -11.11
CA MET A 31 -0.43 -11.21 -9.97
C MET A 31 -1.91 -11.06 -10.34
N ALA A 32 -2.27 -10.91 -11.61
CA ALA A 32 -3.66 -10.85 -12.03
C ALA A 32 -4.40 -12.18 -11.76
N GLU A 33 -3.68 -13.30 -11.74
CA GLU A 33 -4.20 -14.62 -11.40
C GLU A 33 -4.43 -14.83 -9.90
N ASN A 34 -3.85 -13.97 -9.05
CA ASN A 34 -4.01 -14.08 -7.62
C ASN A 34 -5.36 -13.48 -7.18
N PRO A 35 -6.26 -14.23 -6.51
CA PRO A 35 -7.55 -13.70 -6.05
C PRO A 35 -7.41 -12.57 -5.02
N ASP A 36 -6.32 -12.54 -4.26
CA ASP A 36 -6.06 -11.58 -3.20
C ASP A 36 -5.22 -10.37 -3.66
N SER A 37 -4.75 -10.35 -4.91
CA SER A 37 -4.13 -9.15 -5.46
C SER A 37 -5.18 -8.05 -5.65
N ILE A 38 -4.80 -6.81 -5.35
CA ILE A 38 -5.67 -5.63 -5.50
C ILE A 38 -4.98 -4.70 -6.50
N PHE A 39 -5.66 -4.44 -7.62
CA PHE A 39 -5.19 -3.52 -8.65
C PHE A 39 -5.82 -2.15 -8.42
N LEU A 40 -4.99 -1.11 -8.44
CA LEU A 40 -5.36 0.27 -8.19
C LEU A 40 -4.89 1.14 -9.35
N THR A 41 -5.83 1.87 -9.94
CA THR A 41 -5.52 3.03 -10.77
C THR A 41 -5.43 4.24 -9.84
N TYR A 42 -4.31 4.96 -9.85
CA TYR A 42 -4.10 6.13 -9.01
C TYR A 42 -4.56 7.42 -9.69
N PHE A 43 -4.91 8.42 -8.89
CA PHE A 43 -5.23 9.78 -9.35
C PHE A 43 -4.16 10.76 -8.83
N GLY A 44 -4.07 11.98 -9.36
CA GLY A 44 -3.13 12.98 -8.80
C GLY A 44 -1.63 12.63 -8.89
N GLY A 45 -1.25 11.70 -9.78
CA GLY A 45 0.14 11.41 -10.13
C GLY A 45 0.98 10.79 -9.00
N ARG A 46 2.24 11.25 -8.87
CA ARG A 46 3.27 10.64 -8.01
C ARG A 46 2.89 10.57 -6.53
N LYS A 47 2.12 11.53 -6.02
CA LYS A 47 1.72 11.54 -4.59
C LYS A 47 0.82 10.36 -4.25
N SER A 48 -0.15 10.04 -5.11
CA SER A 48 -1.03 8.89 -4.88
C SER A 48 -0.32 7.56 -5.12
N ALA A 49 0.53 7.48 -6.15
CA ALA A 49 1.39 6.31 -6.35
C ALA A 49 2.29 6.04 -5.13
N GLY A 50 2.88 7.08 -4.55
CA GLY A 50 3.70 6.98 -3.33
C GLY A 50 2.94 6.50 -2.11
N LEU A 51 1.62 6.73 -2.02
CA LEU A 51 0.81 6.17 -0.93
C LEU A 51 0.66 4.65 -1.05
N VAL A 52 0.48 4.13 -2.26
CA VAL A 52 0.41 2.67 -2.50
C VAL A 52 1.75 2.02 -2.14
N ASP A 53 2.87 2.65 -2.46
CA ASP A 53 4.19 2.16 -2.06
C ASP A 53 4.37 2.19 -0.53
N LYS A 54 3.92 3.25 0.14
CA LYS A 54 3.88 3.30 1.61
C LYS A 54 3.05 2.18 2.21
N LEU A 55 1.92 1.83 1.59
CA LEU A 55 1.07 0.73 2.04
C LEU A 55 1.75 -0.64 1.85
N ARG A 56 2.45 -0.86 0.74
CA ARG A 56 3.29 -2.07 0.54
C ARG A 56 4.38 -2.17 1.58
N ASP A 57 5.01 -1.07 1.94
CA ASP A 57 6.05 -1.07 2.99
C ASP A 57 5.46 -1.33 4.36
N LEU A 58 4.31 -0.72 4.68
CA LEU A 58 3.60 -0.99 5.92
C LEU A 58 3.22 -2.47 6.02
N ASP A 59 2.77 -3.09 4.94
CA ASP A 59 2.49 -4.54 4.89
C ASP A 59 3.72 -5.38 5.24
N LYS A 60 4.88 -5.05 4.68
CA LYS A 60 6.14 -5.74 5.00
C LYS A 60 6.50 -5.60 6.47
N VAL A 61 6.38 -4.39 7.02
CA VAL A 61 6.71 -4.09 8.41
C VAL A 61 5.77 -4.83 9.36
N ILE A 62 4.46 -4.80 9.10
CA ILE A 62 3.46 -5.53 9.91
C ILE A 62 3.68 -7.05 9.80
N ASN A 63 3.93 -7.56 8.60
CA ASN A 63 4.26 -8.97 8.41
C ASN A 63 5.51 -9.37 9.21
N ASN A 64 6.54 -8.52 9.21
CA ASN A 64 7.76 -8.73 9.99
C ASN A 64 7.49 -8.75 11.50
N LEU A 65 6.65 -7.84 12.00
CA LEU A 65 6.22 -7.84 13.40
C LEU A 65 5.48 -9.13 13.78
N LYS A 66 4.55 -9.59 12.94
CA LYS A 66 3.77 -10.80 13.20
C LYS A 66 4.65 -12.06 13.21
N ILE A 67 5.51 -12.23 12.21
CA ILE A 67 6.40 -13.40 12.09
C ILE A 67 7.40 -13.47 13.24
N ASN A 68 7.93 -12.32 13.68
CA ASN A 68 8.93 -12.27 14.75
C ASN A 68 8.32 -11.96 16.13
N SER A 69 7.00 -12.12 16.26
CA SER A 69 6.34 -12.04 17.56
C SER A 69 6.93 -13.12 18.49
N VAL A 70 7.07 -12.80 19.78
CA VAL A 70 7.68 -13.65 20.82
C VAL A 70 9.21 -13.76 20.75
N PHE A 71 9.80 -13.95 19.57
CA PHE A 71 11.26 -14.15 19.44
C PHE A 71 12.07 -12.86 19.46
N VAL A 72 11.57 -11.80 18.81
CA VAL A 72 12.26 -10.51 18.70
C VAL A 72 11.43 -9.41 19.35
N PHE A 73 10.11 -9.45 19.17
CA PHE A 73 9.21 -8.42 19.67
C PHE A 73 8.26 -8.96 20.75
N PRO A 74 8.08 -8.24 21.87
CA PRO A 74 7.06 -8.58 22.86
C PRO A 74 5.67 -8.61 22.23
N ILE A 75 4.88 -9.65 22.53
CA ILE A 75 3.56 -9.84 21.93
C ILE A 75 2.60 -8.67 22.19
N GLU A 76 2.71 -8.01 23.34
CA GLU A 76 1.87 -6.87 23.70
C GLU A 76 2.13 -5.65 22.82
N GLU A 77 3.37 -5.43 22.37
CA GLU A 77 3.70 -4.34 21.43
C GLU A 77 3.20 -4.64 20.01
N VAL A 78 3.27 -5.92 19.61
CA VAL A 78 2.69 -6.37 18.34
C VAL A 78 1.17 -6.14 18.37
N LYS A 79 0.47 -6.54 19.44
CA LYS A 79 -0.96 -6.30 19.62
C LYS A 79 -1.30 -4.81 19.58
N LYS A 80 -0.52 -3.96 20.26
CA LYS A 80 -0.73 -2.50 20.25
C LYS A 80 -0.61 -1.93 18.84
N SER A 81 0.43 -2.32 18.10
CA SER A 81 0.64 -1.87 16.72
C SER A 81 -0.49 -2.33 15.78
N LEU A 82 -0.99 -3.56 15.95
CA LEU A 82 -2.15 -4.06 15.20
C LEU A 82 -3.45 -3.35 15.58
N SER A 83 -3.61 -2.96 16.85
CA SER A 83 -4.76 -2.16 17.29
C SER A 83 -4.74 -0.75 16.68
N GLU A 84 -3.57 -0.11 16.60
CA GLU A 84 -3.38 1.18 15.93
C GLU A 84 -3.73 1.07 14.43
N LEU A 85 -3.28 0.00 13.77
CA LEU A 85 -3.62 -0.30 12.38
C LEU A 85 -5.13 -0.52 12.16
N ASN A 86 -5.78 -1.29 13.05
CA ASN A 86 -7.22 -1.54 12.97
C ASN A 86 -8.04 -0.27 13.19
N LYS A 87 -7.62 0.61 14.09
CA LYS A 87 -8.25 1.91 14.28
C LYS A 87 -8.17 2.73 13.00
N LEU A 88 -6.99 2.81 12.38
CA LEU A 88 -6.81 3.51 11.11
C LEU A 88 -7.66 2.90 9.99
N ASN A 89 -7.75 1.57 9.91
CA ASN A 89 -8.61 0.89 8.96
C ASN A 89 -10.08 1.32 9.10
N ASN A 90 -10.61 1.34 10.34
CA ASN A 90 -11.98 1.78 10.59
C ASN A 90 -12.20 3.24 10.16
N GLU A 91 -11.27 4.14 10.51
CA GLU A 91 -11.34 5.55 10.12
C GLU A 91 -11.34 5.74 8.59
N ILE A 92 -10.54 4.95 7.85
CA ILE A 92 -10.51 4.98 6.38
C ILE A 92 -11.83 4.48 5.81
N TRP A 93 -12.42 3.44 6.39
CA TRP A 93 -13.71 2.92 5.94
C TRP A 93 -14.88 3.86 6.25
N ASP A 94 -14.82 4.63 7.33
CA ASP A 94 -15.79 5.68 7.60
C ASP A 94 -15.74 6.78 6.53
N ILE A 95 -14.54 7.10 6.03
CA ILE A 95 -14.36 8.01 4.88
C ILE A 95 -14.95 7.39 3.61
N VAL A 96 -14.68 6.11 3.31
CA VAL A 96 -15.28 5.42 2.15
C VAL A 96 -16.80 5.51 2.18
N LYS A 97 -17.41 5.23 3.33
CA LYS A 97 -18.87 5.20 3.50
C LYS A 97 -19.52 6.57 3.29
N ARG A 98 -18.79 7.65 3.54
CA ARG A 98 -19.24 9.02 3.25
C ARG A 98 -19.35 9.29 1.75
N TYR A 99 -18.37 8.84 0.97
CA TYR A 99 -18.29 9.10 -0.47
C TYR A 99 -18.94 8.01 -1.33
N VAL A 100 -19.19 6.82 -0.77
CA VAL A 100 -19.84 5.70 -1.46
C VAL A 100 -20.98 5.17 -0.57
N PRO A 101 -22.16 5.82 -0.57
CA PRO A 101 -23.26 5.49 0.35
C PRO A 101 -23.73 4.04 0.27
N ASN A 102 -23.62 3.40 -0.90
CA ASN A 102 -23.98 2.00 -1.11
C ASN A 102 -23.13 1.03 -0.26
N LEU A 103 -22.01 1.50 0.31
CA LEU A 103 -21.13 0.74 1.19
C LEU A 103 -21.33 1.08 2.68
N TYR A 104 -22.34 1.87 3.05
CA TYR A 104 -22.57 2.32 4.43
C TYR A 104 -22.56 1.16 5.46
N SER A 105 -23.26 0.07 5.14
CA SER A 105 -23.34 -1.14 5.99
C SER A 105 -22.31 -2.21 5.64
N PHE A 106 -21.34 -1.92 4.77
CA PHE A 106 -20.34 -2.88 4.36
C PHE A 106 -19.38 -3.20 5.51
N ASP A 107 -19.10 -4.49 5.68
CA ASP A 107 -18.08 -5.00 6.61
C ASP A 107 -16.72 -5.07 5.89
N PRO A 108 -15.72 -4.27 6.30
CA PRO A 108 -14.37 -4.29 5.72
C PRO A 108 -13.77 -5.69 5.57
N LYS A 109 -14.06 -6.62 6.51
CA LYS A 109 -13.54 -8.00 6.46
C LYS A 109 -14.00 -8.77 5.22
N LYS A 110 -15.05 -8.30 4.55
CA LYS A 110 -15.57 -8.88 3.30
C LYS A 110 -14.96 -8.25 2.04
N TRP A 111 -13.86 -7.51 2.15
CA TRP A 111 -13.23 -6.78 1.04
C TRP A 111 -13.06 -7.60 -0.25
N ARG A 112 -12.85 -8.92 -0.16
CA ARG A 112 -12.75 -9.82 -1.32
C ARG A 112 -13.97 -9.76 -2.24
N THR A 113 -15.15 -9.49 -1.68
CA THR A 113 -16.40 -9.33 -2.44
C THR A 113 -16.45 -8.06 -3.29
N LEU A 114 -15.61 -7.06 -2.97
CA LEU A 114 -15.43 -5.83 -3.73
C LEU A 114 -14.19 -5.87 -4.64
N ASN A 115 -13.43 -6.97 -4.58
CA ASN A 115 -12.25 -7.11 -5.42
C ASN A 115 -12.66 -7.43 -6.87
N ASP A 116 -11.78 -7.10 -7.81
CA ASP A 116 -12.00 -7.39 -9.22
C ASP A 116 -11.94 -8.90 -9.45
N SER A 117 -12.69 -9.39 -10.43
CA SER A 117 -12.53 -10.73 -10.97
C SER A 117 -11.14 -10.91 -11.60
N ILE A 118 -10.68 -12.16 -11.75
CA ILE A 118 -9.42 -12.46 -12.45
C ILE A 118 -9.42 -11.86 -13.88
N SER A 119 -10.56 -11.93 -14.57
CA SER A 119 -10.73 -11.33 -15.90
C SER A 119 -10.44 -9.82 -15.91
N GLU A 120 -11.05 -9.08 -14.97
CA GLU A 120 -10.85 -7.63 -14.85
C GLU A 120 -9.41 -7.30 -14.46
N LYS A 121 -8.79 -8.08 -13.56
CA LYS A 121 -7.38 -7.91 -13.19
C LYS A 121 -6.44 -8.09 -14.37
N ARG A 122 -6.68 -9.08 -15.26
CA ARG A 122 -5.89 -9.28 -16.48
C ARG A 122 -5.95 -8.05 -17.39
N ILE A 123 -7.14 -7.46 -17.55
CA ILE A 123 -7.31 -6.21 -18.32
C ILE A 123 -6.56 -5.06 -17.64
N MET A 124 -6.64 -4.94 -16.31
CA MET A 124 -5.96 -3.89 -15.56
C MET A 124 -4.43 -4.02 -15.62
N ALA A 125 -3.88 -5.23 -15.57
CA ALA A 125 -2.43 -5.48 -15.64
C ALA A 125 -1.77 -4.94 -16.92
N GLN A 126 -2.54 -4.86 -18.01
CA GLN A 126 -2.11 -4.32 -19.30
C GLN A 126 -2.07 -2.78 -19.33
N ARG A 127 -2.73 -2.08 -18.39
CA ARG A 127 -2.82 -0.61 -18.38
C ARG A 127 -1.54 0.05 -17.90
N TRP A 128 -1.19 1.21 -18.50
CA TRP A 128 0.09 1.85 -18.21
C TRP A 128 0.22 2.31 -16.75
N SER A 129 -0.83 2.96 -16.22
CA SER A 129 -0.85 3.62 -14.92
C SER A 129 -1.57 2.78 -13.85
N ILE A 130 -1.14 1.52 -13.71
CA ILE A 130 -1.69 0.59 -12.72
C ILE A 130 -0.67 0.24 -11.66
N LEU A 131 -1.14 0.10 -10.43
CA LEU A 131 -0.39 -0.42 -9.30
C LEU A 131 -1.10 -1.67 -8.79
N CYS A 132 -0.33 -2.66 -8.36
CA CYS A 132 -0.87 -3.87 -7.74
C CYS A 132 -0.28 -4.03 -6.35
N ILE A 133 -1.10 -4.32 -5.35
CA ILE A 133 -0.65 -4.77 -4.04
C ILE A 133 -1.09 -6.22 -3.84
N VAL A 134 -0.23 -7.01 -3.22
CA VAL A 134 -0.52 -8.38 -2.81
C VAL A 134 -0.30 -8.41 -1.30
N PRO A 135 -1.32 -8.02 -0.52
CA PRO A 135 -1.17 -7.87 0.91
C PRO A 135 -0.92 -9.22 1.57
N LYS A 136 -0.02 -9.25 2.55
CA LYS A 136 0.22 -10.42 3.42
C LYS A 136 -0.65 -10.39 4.67
N ASN A 137 -1.19 -9.21 4.99
CA ASN A 137 -1.99 -8.97 6.17
C ASN A 137 -3.41 -8.57 5.82
N GLU A 138 -4.38 -9.18 6.48
CA GLU A 138 -5.81 -8.94 6.29
C GLU A 138 -6.18 -7.46 6.51
N GLU A 139 -5.60 -6.80 7.52
CA GLU A 139 -5.83 -5.37 7.79
C GLU A 139 -5.33 -4.49 6.64
N ILE A 140 -4.21 -4.87 6.01
CA ILE A 140 -3.68 -4.13 4.87
C ILE A 140 -4.50 -4.38 3.62
N SER A 141 -5.07 -5.58 3.44
CA SER A 141 -6.03 -5.85 2.36
C SER A 141 -7.27 -4.95 2.46
N GLN A 142 -7.80 -4.78 3.67
CA GLN A 142 -8.95 -3.93 3.92
C GLN A 142 -8.65 -2.45 3.61
N ILE A 143 -7.50 -1.95 4.05
CA ILE A 143 -7.04 -0.60 3.73
C ILE A 143 -6.81 -0.45 2.22
N ALA A 144 -6.13 -1.39 1.58
CA ALA A 144 -5.87 -1.36 0.14
C ALA A 144 -7.17 -1.33 -0.69
N MET A 145 -8.18 -2.10 -0.27
CA MET A 145 -9.49 -2.09 -0.91
C MET A 145 -10.19 -0.74 -0.73
N ALA A 146 -10.17 -0.19 0.48
CA ALA A 146 -10.70 1.15 0.74
C ALA A 146 -10.02 2.22 -0.13
N MET A 147 -8.69 2.18 -0.24
CA MET A 147 -7.93 3.08 -1.11
C MET A 147 -8.33 2.94 -2.59
N LYS A 148 -8.53 1.71 -3.08
CA LYS A 148 -9.01 1.45 -4.43
C LYS A 148 -10.37 2.12 -4.69
N ILE A 149 -11.28 2.02 -3.73
CA ILE A 149 -12.61 2.63 -3.81
C ILE A 149 -12.49 4.15 -3.81
N ILE A 150 -11.71 4.74 -2.89
CA ILE A 150 -11.48 6.19 -2.84
C ILE A 150 -10.89 6.69 -4.17
N HIS A 151 -9.94 5.96 -4.75
CA HIS A 151 -9.37 6.33 -6.05
C HIS A 151 -10.38 6.29 -7.19
N LYS A 152 -11.34 5.36 -7.13
CA LYS A 152 -12.45 5.28 -8.09
C LYS A 152 -13.38 6.47 -7.93
N SER A 153 -13.89 6.72 -6.73
CA SER A 153 -14.76 7.86 -6.42
C SER A 153 -14.11 9.21 -6.74
N SER A 154 -12.81 9.35 -6.46
CA SER A 154 -12.04 10.56 -6.79
C SER A 154 -12.11 10.89 -8.28
N ARG A 155 -12.00 9.89 -9.17
CA ARG A 155 -12.11 10.12 -10.62
C ARG A 155 -13.53 10.45 -11.06
N GLU A 156 -14.53 9.88 -10.40
CA GLU A 156 -15.94 10.16 -10.68
C GLU A 156 -16.26 11.62 -10.30
N TYR A 157 -15.92 12.05 -9.08
CA TYR A 157 -16.11 13.44 -8.65
C TYR A 157 -15.29 14.45 -9.44
N GLN A 158 -14.05 14.11 -9.83
CA GLN A 158 -13.24 14.97 -10.69
C GLN A 158 -13.97 15.36 -12.00
N GLN A 159 -14.90 14.52 -12.47
CA GLN A 159 -15.67 14.76 -13.69
C GLN A 159 -17.04 15.39 -13.44
N SER A 160 -17.64 15.21 -12.26
CA SER A 160 -19.04 15.57 -12.00
C SER A 160 -19.26 16.62 -10.91
N ASP A 161 -18.43 16.66 -9.87
CA ASP A 161 -18.64 17.51 -8.68
C ASP A 161 -17.29 17.88 -8.05
N PHE A 162 -16.86 19.11 -8.30
CA PHE A 162 -15.55 19.58 -7.85
C PHE A 162 -15.50 19.90 -6.35
N ASP A 163 -16.64 20.22 -5.73
CA ASP A 163 -16.72 20.51 -4.29
C ASP A 163 -16.57 19.22 -3.48
N GLU A 164 -17.27 18.15 -3.88
CA GLU A 164 -17.08 16.82 -3.29
C GLU A 164 -15.70 16.25 -3.59
N TYR A 165 -15.16 16.51 -4.79
CA TYR A 165 -13.77 16.17 -5.11
C TYR A 165 -12.80 16.81 -4.11
N GLU A 166 -12.92 18.12 -3.85
CA GLU A 166 -12.04 18.83 -2.93
C GLU A 166 -12.09 18.25 -1.51
N LYS A 167 -13.31 17.96 -1.00
CA LYS A 167 -13.49 17.33 0.32
C LYS A 167 -12.80 15.96 0.37
N LEU A 168 -12.99 15.13 -0.66
CA LEU A 168 -12.34 13.83 -0.76
C LEU A 168 -10.82 13.95 -0.78
N ILE A 169 -10.26 14.93 -1.49
CA ILE A 169 -8.82 15.17 -1.51
C ILE A 169 -8.29 15.54 -0.12
N ARG A 170 -8.99 16.37 0.66
CA ARG A 170 -8.58 16.72 2.04
C ARG A 170 -8.58 15.49 2.95
N ASP A 171 -9.61 14.66 2.87
CA ASP A 171 -9.68 13.39 3.60
C ASP A 171 -8.56 12.44 3.15
N TYR A 172 -8.28 12.36 1.85
CA TYR A 172 -7.20 11.54 1.29
C TYR A 172 -5.81 11.96 1.79
N VAL A 173 -5.52 13.26 1.87
CA VAL A 173 -4.26 13.77 2.44
C VAL A 173 -4.14 13.38 3.91
N THR A 174 -5.24 13.47 4.66
CA THR A 174 -5.27 13.03 6.07
C THR A 174 -4.95 11.54 6.20
N ILE A 175 -5.51 10.69 5.34
CA ILE A 175 -5.20 9.26 5.30
C ILE A 175 -3.71 9.04 5.00
N HIS A 176 -3.17 9.74 4.01
CA HIS A 176 -1.76 9.65 3.64
C HIS A 176 -0.84 9.96 4.82
N ASP A 177 -1.14 11.02 5.57
CA ASP A 177 -0.31 11.46 6.70
C ASP A 177 -0.41 10.49 7.87
N LYS A 178 -1.61 9.96 8.16
CA LYS A 178 -1.81 8.92 9.19
C LYS A 178 -1.08 7.62 8.87
N ILE A 179 -1.13 7.14 7.62
CA ILE A 179 -0.36 5.96 7.18
C ILE A 179 1.14 6.20 7.32
N SER A 180 1.59 7.40 6.95
CA SER A 180 3.00 7.78 7.05
C SER A 180 3.49 7.81 8.50
N GLN A 181 2.68 8.39 9.39
CA GLN A 181 2.97 8.46 10.82
C GLN A 181 2.98 7.07 11.45
N LEU A 182 1.95 6.25 11.19
CA LEU A 182 1.89 4.88 11.71
C LEU A 182 3.11 4.04 11.29
N LYS A 183 3.51 4.13 10.01
CA LYS A 183 4.72 3.45 9.51
C LYS A 183 5.97 3.92 10.27
N LYS A 184 6.10 5.24 10.47
CA LYS A 184 7.24 5.83 11.20
C LYS A 184 7.27 5.32 12.65
N ASP A 185 6.15 5.40 13.36
CA ASP A 185 6.04 4.98 14.77
C ASP A 185 6.39 3.50 14.94
N ILE A 186 5.91 2.65 14.04
CA ILE A 186 6.22 1.21 14.08
C ILE A 186 7.72 0.96 13.82
N ASN A 187 8.31 1.64 12.84
CA ASN A 187 9.73 1.48 12.56
C ASN A 187 10.61 1.96 13.73
N GLU A 188 10.27 3.09 14.34
CA GLU A 188 10.98 3.58 15.52
C GLU A 188 10.87 2.62 16.70
N LYS A 189 9.69 2.03 16.93
CA LYS A 189 9.50 0.95 17.92
C LYS A 189 10.43 -0.22 17.60
N ILE A 190 10.44 -0.71 16.36
CA ILE A 190 11.30 -1.82 15.91
C ILE A 190 12.78 -1.52 16.15
N ASP A 191 13.26 -0.35 15.70
CA ASP A 191 14.67 0.04 15.83
C ASP A 191 15.09 0.12 17.30
N ASN A 192 14.22 0.64 18.15
CA ASN A 192 14.47 0.71 19.59
C ASN A 192 14.57 -0.68 20.23
N TYR A 193 13.73 -1.64 19.79
CA TYR A 193 13.82 -3.03 20.26
C TYR A 193 15.11 -3.71 19.82
N LEU A 194 15.46 -3.61 18.53
CA LEU A 194 16.68 -4.21 18.00
C LEU A 194 17.94 -3.64 18.69
N LYS A 195 17.96 -2.33 18.97
CA LYS A 195 19.05 -1.70 19.75
C LYS A 195 19.15 -2.23 21.18
N LYS A 196 18.03 -2.53 21.84
CA LYS A 196 18.04 -3.10 23.20
C LYS A 196 18.58 -4.53 23.21
N ILE A 197 18.21 -5.34 22.22
CA ILE A 197 18.71 -6.71 22.08
C ILE A 197 20.23 -6.69 21.85
N ASN A 198 20.72 -5.85 20.94
CA ASN A 198 22.16 -5.76 20.62
C ASN A 198 23.02 -5.16 21.76
N LYS A 199 22.41 -4.50 22.74
CA LYS A 199 23.09 -3.99 23.95
C LYS A 199 23.02 -4.95 25.14
N SER A 200 22.26 -6.05 25.04
CA SER A 200 22.20 -7.06 26.09
C SER A 200 23.49 -7.89 26.03
N PRO A 201 24.28 -8.01 27.12
CA PRO A 201 25.52 -8.75 27.09
C PRO A 201 25.23 -10.20 26.73
N SER A 202 26.03 -10.76 25.82
CA SER A 202 26.04 -12.19 25.52
C SER A 202 26.24 -12.94 26.83
N ILE A 203 25.19 -13.61 27.30
CA ILE A 203 25.29 -14.54 28.41
C ILE A 203 26.28 -15.60 27.94
N SER A 204 27.46 -15.57 28.53
CA SER A 204 28.53 -16.55 28.31
C SER A 204 28.01 -17.87 28.87
N SER A 205 27.63 -18.77 27.97
CA SER A 205 27.47 -20.20 28.25
C SER A 205 28.82 -20.87 28.33
#